data_AF-A0A6J7CM09-F1
#
_entry.id   AF-A0A6J7CM09-F1
#
_cell.length_a   1.000
_cell.length_b   1.000
_cell.length_c   1.000
_cell.angle_alpha   90.00
_cell.angle_beta   90.00
_cell.angle_gamma   90.00
#
_symmetry.space_group_name_H-M   'P 1'
#
loop_
_entity.id
_entity.type
_entity.pdbx_description
1 polymer ?
#
loop_
_entity_poly.entity_id
_entity_poly.type
_entity_poly.pdbx_seq_one_letter_code
_entity_poly.pdbx_strand_id
1 'polypeptide(L)' 'MQRHRLHVVVPQRGDTGPQHLVIPACLVVTLKDGLVARVDEYLDSSQIAPLFQR' A
#
# COMPACT_ATOMS: atom_id res chain seq x y z
N MET A 1 18.20 7.43 -0.07
CA MET A 1 16.80 7.49 -0.53
C MET A 1 15.99 6.48 0.27
N GLN A 2 15.01 6.93 1.06
CA GLN A 2 14.09 6.05 1.79
C GLN A 2 13.06 5.48 0.81
N ARG A 3 12.86 4.16 0.81
CA ARG A 3 11.87 3.48 -0.03
C ARG A 3 10.62 3.21 0.81
N HIS A 4 9.53 3.88 0.48
CA HIS A 4 8.22 3.67 1.11
C HIS A 4 7.55 2.43 0.49
N ARG A 5 6.96 1.58 1.33
CA ARG A 5 6.33 0.32 0.92
C ARG A 5 5.07 0.10 1.73
N LEU A 6 3.99 -0.27 1.05
CA LEU A 6 2.74 -0.68 1.68
C LEU A 6 2.79 -2.18 1.98
N HIS A 7 2.37 -2.56 3.18
CA HIS A 7 2.23 -3.95 3.60
C HIS A 7 0.75 -4.32 3.61
N VAL A 8 0.35 -5.22 2.70
CA VAL A 8 -1.03 -5.70 2.58
C VAL A 8 -1.11 -7.11 3.14
N VAL A 9 -2.07 -7.35 4.04
CA VAL A 9 -2.38 -8.67 4.56
C VAL A 9 -3.63 -9.17 3.85
N VAL A 10 -3.48 -10.24 3.06
CA VAL A 10 -4.58 -10.84 2.32
C VAL A 10 -5.06 -12.08 3.09
N PRO A 11 -6.31 -12.07 3.60
CA PRO A 11 -6.89 -13.26 4.21
C PRO A 11 -7.14 -14.31 3.11
N GLN A 12 -6.47 -15.45 3.21
CA GLN A 12 -6.70 -16.62 2.36
C GLN A 12 -7.88 -17.42 2.91
N ARG A 13 -8.72 -18.02 2.04
CA ARG A 13 -9.78 -18.95 2.48
C ARG A 13 -9.18 -20.36 2.63
N GLY A 14 -9.31 -20.97 3.81
CA GLY A 14 -8.83 -22.32 4.12
C GLY A 14 -7.78 -22.35 5.24
N ASP A 15 -7.10 -23.48 5.43
CA ASP A 15 -6.05 -23.69 6.46
C ASP A 15 -4.69 -23.05 6.09
N THR A 16 -4.59 -22.35 4.96
CA THR A 16 -3.41 -21.58 4.59
C THR A 16 -3.43 -20.23 5.31
N GLY A 17 -2.36 -19.94 6.07
CA GLY A 17 -2.18 -18.69 6.79
C GLY A 17 -2.24 -17.43 5.90
N PRO A 18 -2.31 -16.23 6.51
CA PRO A 18 -2.44 -14.97 5.78
C PRO A 18 -1.26 -14.73 4.84
N GLN A 19 -1.53 -14.25 3.63
CA GLN A 19 -0.50 -13.87 2.68
C GLN A 19 -0.10 -12.41 2.91
N HIS A 20 1.21 -12.16 3.03
CA HIS A 20 1.77 -10.83 3.15
C HIS A 20 2.32 -10.37 1.80
N LEU A 21 1.87 -9.20 1.35
CA LEU A 21 2.34 -8.57 0.12
C LEU A 21 3.02 -7.25 0.44
N VAL A 22 4.15 -7.01 -0.21
CA VAL A 22 4.94 -5.79 -0.05
C VAL A 22 4.94 -5.06 -1.38
N ILE A 23 4.33 -3.88 -1.39
CA ILE A 23 3.97 -3.17 -2.61
C ILE A 23 4.67 -1.80 -2.61
N PRO A 24 5.41 -1.45 -3.68
CA PRO A 24 5.88 -0.09 -3.88
C PRO A 24 4.73 0.93 -3.76
N ALA A 25 4.91 1.92 -2.88
CA ALA A 25 3.95 2.99 -2.69
C ALA A 25 4.66 4.34 -2.77
N CYS A 26 3.92 5.35 -3.21
CA CYS A 26 4.34 6.74 -3.22
C CYS A 26 3.60 7.48 -2.11
N LEU A 27 4.34 8.16 -1.24
CA LEU A 27 3.78 9.01 -0.21
C LEU A 27 3.92 10.48 -0.66
N VAL A 28 2.80 11.18 -0.74
CA VAL A 28 2.75 12.61 -1.07
C VAL A 28 2.31 13.37 0.17
N VAL A 29 3.13 14.31 0.61
CA VAL A 29 2.84 15.15 1.78
C VAL A 29 2.56 16.57 1.30
N THR A 30 1.38 17.08 1.62
CA THR A 30 1.04 18.49 1.41
C THR A 30 1.30 19.26 2.69
N LEU A 31 2.08 20.33 2.59
CA LEU A 31 2.34 21.24 3.69
C LEU A 31 1.49 22.50 3.56
N LYS A 32 1.04 23.05 4.70
CA LYS A 32 0.42 24.36 4.81
C LYS A 32 1.02 25.08 6.02
N ASP A 33 1.51 26.29 5.83
CA ASP A 33 2.16 27.09 6.87
C ASP A 33 3.33 26.36 7.56
N GLY A 34 4.10 25.59 6.77
CA GLY A 34 5.23 24.79 7.26
C GLY A 34 4.85 23.52 8.02
N LEU A 35 3.56 23.25 8.18
CA LEU A 35 3.04 22.07 8.88
C LEU A 35 2.42 21.07 7.90
N VAL A 36 2.41 19.78 8.27
CA VAL A 36 1.74 18.75 7.49
C VAL A 36 0.24 18.99 7.51
N ALA A 37 -0.33 19.29 6.34
CA ALA A 37 -1.76 19.49 6.17
C ALA A 37 -2.47 18.23 5.68
N ARG A 38 -1.78 17.40 4.88
CA ARG A 38 -2.32 16.18 4.29
C ARG A 38 -1.22 15.20 3.94
N VAL A 39 -1.50 13.92 4.10
CA VAL A 39 -0.66 12.83 3.62
C VAL A 39 -1.54 11.93 2.77
N ASP A 40 -1.14 11.73 1.52
CA ASP A 40 -1.77 10.81 0.59
C ASP A 40 -0.80 9.69 0.27
N GLU A 41 -1.32 8.47 0.13
CA GLU A 41 -0.57 7.31 -0.29
C GLU A 41 -1.16 6.78 -1.60
N TYR A 42 -0.30 6.61 -2.60
CA TYR A 42 -0.66 6.11 -3.92
C TYR A 42 0.08 4.81 -4.19
N LEU A 43 -0.63 3.88 -4.81
CA LEU A 43 -0.09 2.64 -5.32
C LEU A 43 -0.59 2.40 -6.75
N ASP A 44 0.17 1.62 -7.50
CA ASP A 44 -0.26 1.16 -8.82
C ASP A 44 -1.19 -0.04 -8.66
N SER A 45 -2.44 0.11 -9.07
CA SER A 45 -3.49 -0.92 -8.92
C SER A 45 -3.16 -2.21 -9.68
N SER A 46 -2.31 -2.17 -10.71
CA SER A 46 -1.84 -3.37 -11.40
C SER A 46 -1.07 -4.31 -10.46
N GLN A 47 -0.44 -3.78 -9.41
CA GLN A 47 0.33 -4.55 -8.43
C GLN A 47 -0.57 -5.34 -7.45
N ILE A 48 -1.84 -4.95 -7.34
CA ILE A 48 -2.86 -5.66 -6.56
C ILE A 48 -3.90 -6.36 -7.45
N ALA A 49 -3.85 -6.19 -8.77
CA ALA A 49 -4.76 -6.83 -9.71
C ALA A 49 -4.90 -8.35 -9.52
N PRO A 50 -3.81 -9.12 -9.25
CA PRO A 50 -3.93 -10.56 -9.00
C PRO A 50 -4.79 -10.92 -7.77
N LEU A 51 -5.03 -9.99 -6.85
CA LEU A 51 -5.85 -10.23 -5.65
C LEU A 51 -7.35 -10.16 -5.95
N PHE A 52 -7.73 -9.55 -7.07
CA PHE A 52 -9.12 -9.38 -7.46
C PHE A 52 -9.60 -10.42 -8.48
N GLN A 53 -8.70 -11.19 -9.07
CA GLN A 53 -9.03 -12.27 -9.97
C GLN A 53 -9.45 -13.50 -9.14
N ARG A 54 -10.77 -13.63 -8.93
CA ARG A 54 -11.43 -14.84 -8.43
C ARG A 54 -12.11 -15.57 -9.56
#